data_AF-A0A0G3V4K0-F1
#
_entry.id   AF-A0A0G3V4K0-F1
#
_cell.length_a   1.000
_cell.length_b   1.000
_cell.length_c   1.000
_cell.angle_alpha   90.00
_cell.angle_beta   90.00
_cell.angle_gamma   90.00
#
_symmetry.space_group_name_H-M   'P 1'
#
loop_
_entity.id
_entity.type
_entity.pdbx_description
1 polymer ?
#
loop_
_entity_poly.entity_id
_entity_poly.type
_entity_poly.pdbx_seq_one_letter_code
_entity_poly.pdbx_strand_id
1 'polypeptide(L)'
;MITSLICKLLTIYMVILAARAVLSWFPMSPGSALAPIARILVDVTEPVLAPLRRLIPQAGVIDLSFLVAFFGLSIIRNIICR
;
A
#
# COMPACT_ATOMS: atom_id res chain seq x y z
N MET A 1 -9.75 20.59 12.52
CA MET A 1 -8.64 19.92 13.25
C MET A 1 -8.63 18.40 13.04
N ILE A 2 -9.78 17.72 13.14
CA ILE A 2 -9.87 16.26 12.91
C ILE A 2 -9.64 15.90 11.43
N THR A 3 -10.24 16.64 10.49
CA THR A 3 -10.08 16.41 9.04
C THR A 3 -8.63 16.46 8.60
N SER A 4 -7.85 17.44 9.07
CA SER A 4 -6.42 17.54 8.71
C SER A 4 -5.58 16.40 9.26
N LEU A 5 -5.97 15.81 10.41
CA LEU A 5 -5.32 14.63 10.95
C LEU A 5 -5.58 13.40 10.06
N ILE A 6 -6.83 13.21 9.64
CA ILE A 6 -7.23 12.14 8.71
C ILE A 6 -6.48 12.25 7.39
N CYS A 7 -6.36 13.47 6.84
CA CYS A 7 -5.64 13.71 5.59
C CYS A 7 -4.15 13.37 5.66
N LYS A 8 -3.51 13.66 6.80
CA LYS A 8 -2.12 13.27 7.05
C LYS A 8 -1.99 11.75 7.14
N LEU A 9 -2.86 11.08 7.88
CA LEU A 9 -2.86 9.62 8.01
C LEU A 9 -3.06 8.92 6.65
N LEU A 10 -4.02 9.38 5.84
CA LEU A 10 -4.24 8.86 4.48
C LEU A 10 -3.00 9.03 3.61
N THR A 11 -2.33 10.19 3.70
CA THR A 11 -1.10 10.46 2.95
C THR A 11 0.03 9.53 3.38
N ILE A 12 0.23 9.34 4.69
CA ILE A 12 1.23 8.41 5.23
C ILE A 12 0.93 6.98 4.75
N TYR A 13 -0.34 6.56 4.80
CA TYR A 13 -0.73 5.23 4.35
C TYR A 13 -0.47 5.01 2.86
N MET A 14 -0.71 6.03 2.02
CA MET A 14 -0.38 5.95 0.58
C MET A 14 1.14 5.85 0.34
N VAL A 15 1.96 6.53 1.15
CA VAL A 15 3.43 6.38 1.09
C VAL A 15 3.85 4.97 1.48
N ILE A 16 3.25 4.38 2.52
CA ILE A 16 3.47 2.99 2.94
C ILE A 16 3.11 2.02 1.82
N LEU A 17 1.96 2.20 1.17
CA LEU A 17 1.53 1.43 0.01
C LEU A 17 2.54 1.52 -1.14
N ALA A 18 3.01 2.73 -1.46
CA ALA A 18 4.01 2.94 -2.50
C ALA A 18 5.35 2.28 -2.15
N ALA A 19 5.80 2.39 -0.90
CA ALA A 19 7.00 1.72 -0.42
C ALA A 19 6.89 0.19 -0.55
N ARG A 20 5.73 -0.40 -0.19
CA ARG A 20 5.44 -1.83 -0.37
C ARG A 20 5.53 -2.23 -1.85
N ALA A 21 4.97 -1.43 -2.75
CA ALA A 21 4.99 -1.70 -4.19
C ALA A 21 6.41 -1.66 -4.76
N VAL A 22 7.17 -0.62 -4.44
CA VAL A 22 8.59 -0.51 -4.84
C VAL A 22 9.37 -1.72 -4.33
N LEU A 23 9.22 -2.06 -3.05
CA LEU A 23 9.88 -3.22 -2.46
C LEU A 23 9.44 -4.56 -3.06
N SER A 24 8.21 -4.68 -3.58
CA SER A 24 7.76 -5.90 -4.26
C SER A 24 8.43 -6.12 -5.62
N TRP A 25 8.92 -5.05 -6.27
CA TRP A 25 9.64 -5.16 -7.54
C TRP A 25 11.10 -5.61 -7.35
N PHE A 26 11.67 -5.39 -6.16
CA PHE A 26 13.02 -5.81 -5.84
C PHE A 26 12.99 -7.12 -5.05
N PRO A 27 13.41 -8.25 -5.64
CA PRO A 27 13.46 -9.52 -4.92
C PRO A 27 14.44 -9.40 -3.74
N MET A 28 13.92 -9.51 -2.52
CA MET A 28 14.73 -9.42 -1.31
C MET A 28 15.25 -10.79 -0.92
N SER A 29 16.57 -10.89 -0.74
CA SER A 29 17.19 -12.09 -0.20
C SER A 29 16.80 -12.31 1.27
N PRO A 30 16.54 -13.56 1.70
CA PRO A 30 16.36 -13.90 3.10
C PRO A 30 17.55 -13.42 3.94
N GLY A 31 17.30 -12.69 5.04
CA GLY A 31 18.34 -12.16 5.92
C GLY A 31 18.89 -10.77 5.55
N SER A 32 18.37 -10.13 4.49
CA SER A 32 18.71 -8.73 4.19
C SER A 32 18.19 -7.77 5.27
N ALA A 33 18.89 -6.64 5.48
CA ALA A 33 18.50 -5.61 6.45
C ALA A 33 17.11 -5.00 6.18
N LEU A 34 16.61 -5.11 4.94
CA LEU A 34 15.30 -4.62 4.50
C LEU A 34 14.17 -5.63 4.71
N ALA A 35 14.48 -6.92 4.96
CA ALA A 35 13.47 -7.96 5.12
C ALA A 35 12.48 -7.70 6.29
N PRO A 36 12.91 -7.18 7.47
CA PRO A 36 11.97 -6.82 8.54
C PRO A 36 11.04 -5.66 8.13
N ILE A 37 11.57 -4.66 7.43
CA ILE A 37 10.79 -3.50 6.97
C ILE A 37 9.75 -3.94 5.94
N ALA A 38 10.13 -4.80 5.01
CA ALA A 38 9.21 -5.36 4.02
C ALA A 38 8.05 -6.13 4.66
N ARG A 39 8.32 -6.93 5.70
CA ARG A 39 7.26 -7.65 6.44
C ARG A 39 6.28 -6.69 7.10
N ILE A 40 6.78 -5.66 7.79
CA ILE A 40 5.94 -4.64 8.42
C ILE A 40 5.04 -3.96 7.37
N LEU A 41 5.60 -3.59 6.23
CA LEU A 41 4.84 -2.97 5.15
C LEU A 41 3.77 -3.91 4.59
N VAL A 42 4.08 -5.19 4.43
CA VAL A 42 3.09 -6.22 4.07
C VAL A 42 2.01 -6.28 5.12
N ASP A 43 2.33 -6.50 6.39
CA ASP A 43 1.35 -6.66 7.49
C ASP A 43 0.40 -5.47 7.61
N VAL A 44 0.90 -4.24 7.42
CA VAL A 44 0.08 -3.01 7.48
C VAL A 44 -0.84 -2.85 6.27
N THR A 45 -0.42 -3.31 5.10
CA THR A 45 -1.16 -3.09 3.85
C THR A 45 -1.99 -4.30 3.42
N GLU A 46 -1.73 -5.47 3.99
CA GLU A 46 -2.42 -6.72 3.68
C GLU A 46 -3.94 -6.70 3.97
N PRO A 47 -4.44 -6.09 5.06
CA PRO A 47 -5.87 -6.01 5.30
C PRO A 47 -6.65 -5.32 4.17
N VAL A 48 -6.01 -4.38 3.45
CA VAL A 48 -6.60 -3.66 2.32
C VAL A 48 -6.34 -4.38 1.00
N LEU A 49 -5.13 -4.92 0.81
CA LEU A 49 -4.73 -5.55 -0.45
C LEU A 49 -5.22 -7.00 -0.60
N ALA A 50 -5.35 -7.77 0.47
CA ALA A 50 -5.79 -9.16 0.41
C ALA A 50 -7.23 -9.33 -0.13
N PRO A 51 -8.22 -8.51 0.27
CA PRO A 51 -9.54 -8.53 -0.36
C PRO A 51 -9.49 -8.15 -1.85
N LEU A 52 -8.66 -7.16 -2.21
CA LEU A 52 -8.51 -6.72 -3.60
C LEU A 52 -7.89 -7.81 -4.48
N ARG A 53 -6.92 -8.58 -3.97
CA ARG A 53 -6.33 -9.74 -4.67
C ARG A 53 -7.30 -10.88 -4.93
N ARG A 54 -8.39 -10.99 -4.14
CA ARG A 54 -9.44 -11.98 -4.40
C ARG A 54 -10.30 -11.56 -5.60
N LEU A 55 -10.41 -10.27 -5.86
CA LEU A 55 -11.17 -9.72 -6.98
C LEU A 55 -10.31 -9.59 -8.24
N ILE A 56 -9.02 -9.28 -8.07
CA ILE A 56 -8.08 -9.02 -9.16
C ILE A 56 -6.96 -10.06 -9.08
N PRO A 57 -6.90 -11.04 -10.01
CA PRO A 57 -5.82 -12.00 -10.02
C PRO A 57 -4.47 -11.29 -10.21
N GLN A 58 -3.46 -11.79 -9.50
CA GLN A 58 -2.11 -11.22 -9.56
C GLN A 58 -1.53 -11.43 -10.96
N ALA A 59 -1.24 -10.34 -11.68
CA ALA A 59 -0.63 -10.38 -12.99
C ALA A 59 0.91 -10.42 -12.86
N GLY A 60 1.45 -11.58 -12.46
CA GLY A 60 2.90 -11.78 -12.36
C GLY A 60 3.56 -11.02 -11.20
N VAL A 61 4.72 -10.40 -11.45
CA VAL A 61 5.54 -9.68 -10.43
C VAL A 61 4.93 -8.32 -10.05
N ILE A 62 3.95 -7.82 -10.82
CA ILE A 62 3.32 -6.52 -10.58
C ILE A 62 1.99 -6.75 -9.85
N ASP A 63 1.90 -6.29 -8.60
CA ASP A 63 0.66 -6.34 -7.83
C ASP A 63 -0.34 -5.28 -8.34
N LEU A 64 -1.25 -5.66 -9.26
CA LEU A 64 -2.32 -4.78 -9.74
C LEU A 64 -3.23 -4.28 -8.60
N SER A 65 -3.31 -5.03 -7.50
CA SER A 65 -4.08 -4.64 -6.32
C SER A 65 -3.52 -3.36 -5.68
N PHE A 66 -2.21 -3.14 -5.77
CA PHE A 66 -1.59 -1.89 -5.34
C PHE A 66 -2.14 -0.69 -6.12
N LEU A 67 -2.21 -0.78 -7.45
CA LEU A 67 -2.73 0.31 -8.28
C LEU A 67 -4.17 0.65 -7.88
N VAL A 68 -5.03 -0.37 -7.74
CA VAL A 68 -6.42 -0.17 -7.35
C VAL A 68 -6.54 0.44 -5.96
N ALA A 69 -5.77 -0.06 -4.98
CA ALA A 69 -5.73 0.53 -3.64
C ALA A 69 -5.27 2.00 -3.70
N PHE A 70 -4.18 2.28 -4.43
CA PHE A 70 -3.60 3.62 -4.52
C PHE A 70 -4.56 4.63 -5.15
N PHE A 71 -5.17 4.28 -6.28
CA PHE A 71 -6.17 5.15 -6.92
C PHE A 71 -7.42 5.30 -6.07
N GLY A 72 -7.93 4.22 -5.47
CA GLY A 72 -9.08 4.26 -4.57
C GLY A 72 -8.85 5.18 -3.37
N LEU A 73 -7.70 5.03 -2.71
CA LEU A 73 -7.29 5.90 -1.60
C LEU A 73 -7.08 7.36 -2.03
N SER A 74 -6.53 7.59 -3.23
CA SER A 74 -6.36 8.95 -3.75
C SER A 74 -7.70 9.66 -3.98
N ILE A 75 -8.71 8.94 -4.50
CA ILE A 75 -10.08 9.47 -4.66
C ILE A 75 -10.70 9.77 -3.30
N ILE A 76 -10.62 8.83 -2.36
CA ILE A 76 -11.13 9.01 -0.98
C ILE A 76 -10.48 10.22 -0.32
N ARG A 77 -9.15 10.35 -0.42
CA ARG A 77 -8.42 11.50 0.11
C ARG A 77 -8.89 12.79 -0.54
N ASN A 78 -9.03 12.84 -1.85
CA ASN A 78 -9.44 14.06 -2.56
C ASN A 78 -10.86 14.51 -2.18
N ILE A 79 -11.75 13.57 -1.85
CA ILE A 79 -13.12 13.87 -1.39
C ILE A 79 -13.10 14.40 0.05
N ILE A 80 -12.32 13.76 0.93
CA ILE A 80 -12.29 14.08 2.38
C ILE A 80 -11.46 15.33 2.68
N CYS A 81 -10.36 15.53 1.95
CA CYS A 81 -9.34 16.55 2.21
C CYS A 81 -9.47 17.78 1.32
N ARG A 82 -10.66 17.97 0.73
CA ARG A 82 -10.98 19.13 -0.09
C ARG A 82 -11.06 20.40 0.74
#